data_AF-A0A7K4DG44-F1
#
_entry.id   AF-A0A7K4DG44-F1
#
_cell.length_a   1.000
_cell.length_b   1.000
_cell.length_c   1.000
_cell.angle_alpha   90.00
_cell.angle_beta   90.00
_cell.angle_gamma   90.00
#
_symmetry.space_group_name_H-M   'P 1'
#
loop_
_entity.id
_entity.type
_entity.pdbx_description
1 polymer ?
#
loop_
_entity_poly.entity_id
_entity_poly.type
_entity_poly.pdbx_seq_one_letter_code
_entity_poly.pdbx_strand_id
1 'polypeptide(L)'
;MELAARYLGLVPYREGVGGEGFAERIDIIKSVIGEHVDLDALLEIARDFVPPADEHPLYAVPEVPDVRIGVAQDEAFNFYYADLFDVLESLGARVVPFSPLRDRLPEAEGYILGGGYPELFGAELEANTRMREGISEVSRNGTPIYAECGGLIYLTDRMLLAPGSAGGDGERVYDLAGVFSGEARMPAQRRLGYVVGMSAAECPVGEAAFRGHEFHYSAVRLAPGTRYAYRLTRGSGIQDGLDGALQDRTIASYAHLHPVTSQGMLAHFVNCCRG
;
A
#
# COMPACT_ATOMS: atom_id res chain seq x y z
N MET A 1 1.68 7.16 29.94
CA MET A 1 2.46 7.58 28.74
C MET A 1 1.47 7.75 27.61
N GLU A 2 1.50 8.88 26.91
CA GLU A 2 0.67 9.14 25.73
C GLU A 2 1.47 8.76 24.48
N LEU A 3 0.89 7.95 23.60
CA LEU A 3 1.50 7.56 22.33
C LEU A 3 1.19 8.62 21.27
N ALA A 4 2.16 8.92 20.41
CA ALA A 4 1.94 9.80 19.27
C ALA A 4 0.90 9.17 18.34
N ALA A 5 -0.19 9.88 18.09
CA ALA A 5 -1.31 9.42 17.28
C ALA A 5 -1.84 10.54 16.37
N ARG A 6 -2.51 10.14 15.29
CA ARG A 6 -3.20 11.00 14.32
C ARG A 6 -4.57 10.43 13.97
N TYR A 7 -5.27 11.06 13.04
CA TYR A 7 -6.64 10.72 12.60
C TYR A 7 -6.83 9.28 12.09
N LEU A 8 -5.78 8.58 11.67
CA LEU A 8 -5.81 7.17 11.23
C LEU A 8 -5.04 6.21 12.16
N GLY A 9 -4.65 6.63 13.37
CA GLY A 9 -4.05 5.76 14.38
C GLY A 9 -2.68 6.23 14.87
N LEU A 10 -1.87 5.30 15.38
CA LEU A 10 -0.55 5.60 15.92
C LEU A 10 0.41 6.06 14.82
N VAL A 11 1.38 6.89 15.18
CA VAL A 11 2.48 7.26 14.29
C VAL A 11 3.35 6.02 14.01
N PRO A 12 3.47 5.56 12.75
CA PRO A 12 4.30 4.40 12.44
C PRO A 12 5.79 4.67 12.69
N TYR A 13 6.56 3.60 12.94
CA TYR A 13 7.99 3.70 13.23
C TYR A 13 8.77 4.49 12.17
N ARG A 14 8.59 4.16 10.88
CA ARG A 14 9.35 4.79 9.79
C ARG A 14 9.13 6.30 9.68
N GLU A 15 7.97 6.77 10.11
CA GLU A 15 7.69 8.20 10.17
C GLU A 15 8.17 8.82 11.49
N GLY A 16 8.01 8.11 12.60
CA GLY A 16 8.26 8.63 13.94
C GLY A 16 9.72 8.72 14.35
N VAL A 17 10.63 7.91 13.78
CA VAL A 17 12.05 7.83 14.22
C VAL A 17 12.79 9.16 14.16
N GLY A 18 12.42 10.05 13.24
CA GLY A 18 12.99 11.40 13.14
C GLY A 18 12.32 12.47 14.03
N GLY A 19 11.21 12.12 14.70
CA GLY A 19 10.40 13.04 15.49
C GLY A 19 10.88 13.19 16.93
N GLU A 20 10.73 14.40 17.48
CA GLU A 20 11.10 14.71 18.86
C GLU A 20 10.40 13.79 19.87
N GLY A 21 11.19 13.19 20.77
CA GLY A 21 10.70 12.32 21.85
C GLY A 21 10.18 10.95 21.40
N PHE A 22 10.26 10.56 20.12
CA PHE A 22 9.82 9.23 19.68
C PHE A 22 10.66 8.11 20.31
N ALA A 23 11.99 8.22 20.21
CA ALA A 23 12.90 7.23 20.80
C ALA A 23 12.73 7.09 22.32
N GLU A 24 12.59 8.22 23.02
CA GLU A 24 12.36 8.24 24.48
C GLU A 24 11.06 7.52 24.86
N ARG A 25 9.98 7.73 24.11
CA ARG A 25 8.72 6.99 24.31
C ARG A 25 8.90 5.49 24.09
N ILE A 26 9.65 5.08 23.06
CA ILE A 26 9.96 3.66 22.82
C ILE A 26 10.75 3.06 24.00
N ASP A 27 11.74 3.79 24.52
CA ASP A 27 12.51 3.30 25.67
C ASP A 27 11.66 3.20 26.95
N ILE A 28 10.73 4.13 27.17
CA ILE A 28 9.76 4.01 28.27
C ILE A 28 8.90 2.74 28.11
N ILE A 29 8.39 2.46 26.90
CA ILE A 29 7.61 1.23 26.63
C ILE A 29 8.45 -0.01 26.93
N LYS A 30 9.70 -0.04 26.47
CA LYS A 30 10.61 -1.16 26.70
C LYS A 30 10.84 -1.39 28.19
N SER A 31 11.06 -0.33 28.96
CA SER A 31 11.24 -0.44 30.42
C SER A 31 9.98 -0.96 31.10
N VAL A 32 8.81 -0.43 30.77
CA VAL A 32 7.53 -0.91 31.35
C VAL A 32 7.31 -2.39 31.05
N ILE A 33 7.53 -2.82 29.80
CA ILE A 33 7.42 -4.23 29.43
C ILE A 33 8.44 -5.07 30.21
N GLY A 34 9.71 -4.66 30.23
CA GLY A 34 10.77 -5.41 30.93
C GLY A 34 10.60 -5.48 32.45
N GLU A 35 9.94 -4.51 33.07
CA GLU A 35 9.63 -4.50 34.51
C GLU A 35 8.42 -5.37 34.88
N HIS A 36 7.46 -5.53 33.95
CA HIS A 36 6.16 -6.17 34.24
C HIS A 36 5.96 -7.52 33.54
N VAL A 37 6.84 -7.87 32.60
CA VAL A 37 6.81 -9.14 31.87
C VAL A 37 8.14 -9.87 32.12
N ASP A 38 8.05 -11.06 32.69
CA ASP A 38 9.18 -11.99 32.74
C ASP A 38 9.44 -12.54 31.32
N LEU A 39 10.33 -11.86 30.60
CA LEU A 39 10.66 -12.19 29.22
C LEU A 39 11.35 -13.55 29.12
N ASP A 40 12.14 -13.95 30.12
CA ASP A 40 12.81 -15.24 30.13
C ASP A 40 11.80 -16.37 30.29
N ALA A 41 10.84 -16.24 31.22
CA ALA A 41 9.77 -17.20 31.39
C ALA A 41 8.85 -17.27 30.15
N LEU A 42 8.53 -16.13 29.53
CA LEU A 42 7.75 -16.09 28.29
C LEU A 42 8.47 -16.85 27.15
N LEU A 43 9.77 -16.61 26.98
CA LEU A 43 10.57 -17.30 25.98
C LEU A 43 10.73 -18.80 26.29
N GLU A 44 10.84 -19.18 27.57
CA GLU A 44 10.89 -20.58 28.00
C GLU A 44 9.61 -21.32 27.63
N ILE A 45 8.43 -20.75 27.94
CA ILE A 45 7.13 -21.34 27.57
C ILE A 45 7.01 -21.49 26.04
N ALA A 46 7.51 -20.51 25.28
CA ALA A 46 7.45 -20.54 23.82
C ALA A 46 8.36 -21.61 23.19
N ARG A 47 9.42 -22.07 23.88
CA ARG A 47 10.36 -23.07 23.33
C ARG A 47 9.76 -24.45 23.16
N ASP A 48 8.81 -24.82 24.02
CA ASP A 48 8.17 -26.13 23.98
C ASP A 48 7.17 -26.26 22.83
N PHE A 49 6.87 -25.15 22.15
CA PHE A 49 6.03 -25.17 20.96
C PHE A 49 6.81 -25.69 19.75
N VAL A 50 6.47 -26.90 19.33
CA VAL A 50 6.85 -27.43 18.02
C VAL A 50 5.71 -27.09 17.05
N PRO A 51 5.91 -26.17 16.09
CA PRO A 51 4.91 -25.95 15.06
C PRO A 51 4.66 -27.26 14.30
N PRO A 52 3.40 -27.53 13.91
CA PRO A 52 3.12 -28.69 13.06
C PRO A 52 3.97 -28.61 11.79
N ALA A 53 4.46 -29.76 11.33
CA ALA A 53 5.14 -29.84 10.04
C ALA A 53 4.19 -29.37 8.94
N ASP A 54 4.60 -28.36 8.19
CA ASP A 54 3.82 -27.84 7.08
C ASP A 54 4.11 -28.68 5.83
N GLU A 55 3.13 -29.46 5.38
CA GLU A 55 3.25 -30.26 4.15
C GLU A 55 3.31 -29.35 2.90
N HIS A 56 2.83 -28.11 3.01
CA HIS A 56 2.75 -27.14 1.91
C HIS A 56 3.09 -25.73 2.41
N PRO A 57 4.39 -25.43 2.61
CA PRO A 57 4.81 -24.12 3.11
C PRO A 57 4.28 -23.00 2.22
N LEU A 58 3.44 -22.14 2.82
CA LEU A 58 2.80 -21.00 2.16
C LEU A 58 3.82 -20.07 1.47
N TYR A 59 5.05 -20.04 1.99
CA TYR A 59 6.15 -19.18 1.58
C TYR A 59 7.36 -19.96 1.04
N ALA A 60 7.15 -21.00 0.22
CA ALA A 60 8.25 -21.71 -0.42
C ALA A 60 8.99 -20.80 -1.42
N VAL A 61 10.15 -20.28 -1.04
CA VAL A 61 10.96 -19.38 -1.88
C VAL A 61 11.76 -20.18 -2.91
N PRO A 62 11.63 -19.91 -4.22
CA PRO A 62 12.49 -20.50 -5.24
C PRO A 62 13.96 -20.09 -5.04
N GLU A 63 14.91 -20.97 -5.42
CA GLU A 63 16.35 -20.69 -5.21
C GLU A 63 16.85 -19.45 -5.97
N VAL A 64 16.24 -19.13 -7.12
CA VAL A 64 16.66 -18.01 -7.97
C VAL A 64 15.42 -17.19 -8.35
N PRO A 65 15.38 -15.89 -8.00
CA PRO A 65 14.31 -15.01 -8.47
C PRO A 65 14.46 -14.74 -9.97
N ASP A 66 13.35 -14.71 -10.68
CA ASP A 66 13.30 -14.57 -12.15
C ASP A 66 12.56 -13.30 -12.61
N VAL A 67 12.05 -12.49 -11.67
CA VAL A 67 11.35 -11.23 -11.94
C VAL A 67 11.62 -10.22 -10.84
N ARG A 68 11.77 -8.94 -11.19
CA ARG A 68 11.95 -7.83 -10.24
C ARG A 68 10.66 -7.05 -10.11
N ILE A 69 10.27 -6.79 -8.86
CA ILE A 69 9.09 -5.98 -8.55
C ILE A 69 9.53 -4.78 -7.73
N GLY A 70 9.32 -3.59 -8.27
CA GLY A 70 9.53 -2.34 -7.55
C GLY A 70 8.44 -2.16 -6.50
N VAL A 71 8.80 -1.91 -5.24
CA VAL A 71 7.83 -1.64 -4.17
C VAL A 71 8.09 -0.26 -3.57
N ALA A 72 7.11 0.64 -3.66
CA ALA A 72 7.21 1.97 -3.09
C ALA A 72 7.28 1.89 -1.56
N GLN A 73 8.38 2.27 -0.92
CA GLN A 73 8.59 2.04 0.49
C GLN A 73 9.31 3.23 1.17
N ASP A 74 8.53 4.11 1.79
CA ASP A 74 9.01 5.28 2.53
C ASP A 74 7.94 5.83 3.50
N GLU A 75 8.14 7.03 4.03
CA GLU A 75 7.25 7.69 4.98
C GLU A 75 5.87 8.00 4.37
N ALA A 76 5.76 8.16 3.05
CA ALA A 76 4.49 8.32 2.37
C ALA A 76 3.83 6.97 2.03
N PHE A 77 4.62 5.91 1.85
CA PHE A 77 4.15 4.56 1.47
C PHE A 77 4.73 3.50 2.42
N ASN A 78 4.06 3.25 3.54
CA ASN A 78 4.51 2.29 4.56
C ASN A 78 3.43 1.35 5.09
N PHE A 79 2.23 1.34 4.50
CA PHE A 79 1.18 0.42 4.92
C PHE A 79 1.29 -0.89 4.16
N TYR A 80 2.17 -1.75 4.66
CA TYR A 80 2.38 -3.09 4.11
C TYR A 80 2.20 -4.16 5.19
N TYR A 81 1.55 -5.23 4.79
CA TYR A 81 1.67 -6.51 5.48
C TYR A 81 3.08 -7.07 5.25
N ALA A 82 3.72 -7.59 6.29
CA ALA A 82 4.99 -8.30 6.14
C ALA A 82 4.83 -9.48 5.15
N ASP A 83 3.68 -10.16 5.22
CA ASP A 83 3.29 -11.25 4.33
C ASP A 83 3.31 -10.87 2.85
N LEU A 84 3.21 -9.58 2.48
CA LEU A 84 3.34 -9.18 1.08
C LEU A 84 4.73 -9.53 0.55
N PHE A 85 5.77 -9.23 1.32
CA PHE A 85 7.15 -9.49 0.93
C PHE A 85 7.40 -11.00 0.86
N ASP A 86 6.95 -11.75 1.86
CA ASP A 86 7.06 -13.21 1.90
C ASP A 86 6.33 -13.88 0.72
N VAL A 87 5.13 -13.39 0.35
CA VAL A 87 4.39 -13.87 -0.82
C VAL A 87 5.10 -13.53 -2.12
N LEU A 88 5.63 -12.32 -2.29
CA LEU A 88 6.33 -11.94 -3.52
C LEU A 88 7.59 -12.79 -3.71
N GLU A 89 8.37 -12.99 -2.65
CA GLU A 89 9.56 -13.84 -2.68
C GLU A 89 9.20 -15.30 -2.96
N SER A 90 8.14 -15.83 -2.35
CA SER A 90 7.66 -17.20 -2.63
C SER A 90 7.15 -17.39 -4.07
N LEU A 91 6.74 -16.30 -4.71
CA LEU A 91 6.36 -16.27 -6.11
C LEU A 91 7.54 -16.07 -7.06
N GLY A 92 8.78 -16.08 -6.57
CA GLY A 92 10.00 -15.91 -7.37
C GLY A 92 10.35 -14.46 -7.70
N ALA A 93 9.70 -13.49 -7.06
CA ALA A 93 10.00 -12.09 -7.28
C ALA A 93 11.13 -11.61 -6.36
N ARG A 94 12.07 -10.84 -6.93
CA ARG A 94 13.00 -10.02 -6.17
C ARG A 94 12.36 -8.66 -5.92
N VAL A 95 12.14 -8.33 -4.66
CA VAL A 95 11.64 -7.01 -4.26
C VAL A 95 12.74 -5.96 -4.41
N VAL A 96 12.42 -4.86 -5.10
CA VAL A 96 13.28 -3.69 -5.26
C VAL A 96 12.60 -2.50 -4.57
N PRO A 97 12.90 -2.22 -3.29
CA PRO A 97 12.29 -1.09 -2.60
C PRO A 97 12.78 0.22 -3.20
N PHE A 98 11.90 1.22 -3.29
CA PHE A 98 12.24 2.57 -3.72
C PHE A 98 11.40 3.62 -2.98
N SER A 99 11.90 4.83 -2.81
CA SER A 99 11.18 5.94 -2.20
C SER A 99 10.57 6.85 -3.26
N PRO A 100 9.23 6.92 -3.39
CA PRO A 100 8.59 7.94 -4.23
C PRO A 100 8.96 9.38 -3.85
N LEU A 101 9.32 9.62 -2.59
CA LEU A 101 9.73 10.95 -2.11
C LEU A 101 11.12 11.38 -2.59
N ARG A 102 12.02 10.45 -2.89
CA ARG A 102 13.46 10.75 -3.05
C ARG A 102 14.13 10.13 -4.27
N ASP A 103 13.72 8.94 -4.66
CA ASP A 103 14.43 8.16 -5.67
C ASP A 103 13.97 8.48 -7.10
N ARG A 104 14.69 7.95 -8.07
CA ARG A 104 14.15 7.73 -9.43
C ARG A 104 13.47 6.36 -9.45
N LEU A 105 12.52 6.17 -10.36
CA LEU A 105 11.89 4.86 -10.53
C LEU A 105 12.97 3.83 -10.91
N PRO A 106 13.15 2.74 -10.13
CA PRO A 106 14.13 1.71 -10.46
C PRO A 106 13.65 0.88 -11.66
N GLU A 107 14.56 0.24 -12.37
CA GLU A 107 14.20 -0.74 -13.39
C GLU A 107 13.61 -2.01 -12.73
N ALA A 108 12.35 -2.29 -13.02
CA ALA A 108 11.65 -3.50 -12.62
C ALA A 108 10.61 -3.89 -13.68
N GLU A 109 10.16 -5.14 -13.62
CA GLU A 109 9.18 -5.70 -14.54
C GLU A 109 7.72 -5.44 -14.09
N GLY A 110 7.53 -4.92 -12.88
CA GLY A 110 6.25 -4.44 -12.36
C GLY A 110 6.42 -3.62 -11.09
N TYR A 111 5.38 -2.87 -10.71
CA TYR A 111 5.44 -1.95 -9.56
C TYR A 111 4.25 -2.11 -8.61
N ILE A 112 4.52 -2.04 -7.31
CA ILE A 112 3.52 -2.02 -6.24
C ILE A 112 3.61 -0.69 -5.49
N LEU A 113 2.48 0.00 -5.38
CA LEU A 113 2.33 1.22 -4.58
C LEU A 113 1.23 0.99 -3.53
N GLY A 114 1.64 0.55 -2.34
CA GLY A 114 0.72 0.28 -1.24
C GLY A 114 0.13 1.53 -0.60
N GLY A 115 -0.46 1.34 0.59
CA GLY A 115 -1.04 2.43 1.36
C GLY A 115 -0.01 3.30 2.08
N GLY A 116 -0.50 4.45 2.55
CA GLY A 116 0.25 5.34 3.43
C GLY A 116 -0.42 6.71 3.46
N TYR A 117 0.38 7.74 3.70
CA TYR A 117 -0.09 9.12 3.92
C TYR A 117 0.48 10.11 2.89
N PRO A 118 0.21 9.94 1.58
CA PRO A 118 0.73 10.87 0.57
C PRO A 118 0.33 12.34 0.83
N GLU A 119 -0.77 12.59 1.51
CA GLU A 119 -1.24 13.93 1.91
C GLU A 119 -0.31 14.69 2.86
N LEU A 120 0.51 13.98 3.63
CA LEU A 120 1.49 14.60 4.52
C LEU A 120 2.76 15.02 3.76
N PHE A 121 2.98 14.46 2.58
CA PHE A 121 4.20 14.63 1.79
C PHE A 121 3.92 15.14 0.37
N GLY A 122 2.79 15.84 0.19
CA GLY A 122 2.33 16.27 -1.14
C GLY A 122 3.33 17.14 -1.88
N ALA A 123 4.05 18.02 -1.17
CA ALA A 123 5.06 18.90 -1.76
C ALA A 123 6.28 18.11 -2.26
N GLU A 124 6.75 17.15 -1.47
CA GLU A 124 7.87 16.27 -1.80
C GLU A 124 7.54 15.34 -2.98
N LEU A 125 6.31 14.79 -2.98
CA LEU A 125 5.80 13.97 -4.07
C LEU A 125 5.69 14.76 -5.39
N GLU A 126 5.16 15.98 -5.34
CA GLU A 126 5.07 16.86 -6.51
C GLU A 126 6.47 17.25 -7.02
N ALA A 127 7.39 17.57 -6.11
CA ALA A 127 8.76 17.96 -6.44
C ALA A 127 9.58 16.83 -7.09
N ASN A 128 9.27 15.56 -6.81
CA ASN A 128 9.93 14.43 -7.45
C ASN A 128 9.35 14.13 -8.84
N THR A 129 9.55 15.06 -9.78
CA THR A 129 9.11 14.94 -11.17
C THR A 129 9.63 13.67 -11.85
N ARG A 130 10.86 13.24 -11.54
CA ARG A 130 11.47 12.03 -12.13
C ARG A 130 10.71 10.76 -11.77
N MET A 131 10.22 10.66 -10.53
CA MET A 131 9.38 9.54 -10.12
C MET A 131 8.00 9.60 -10.78
N ARG A 132 7.34 10.76 -10.74
CA ARG A 132 5.99 10.95 -11.30
C ARG A 132 5.95 10.63 -12.80
N GLU A 133 6.90 11.18 -13.56
CA GLU A 133 7.03 10.93 -15.00
C GLU A 133 7.36 9.47 -15.28
N GLY A 134 8.28 8.86 -14.52
CA GLY A 134 8.64 7.44 -14.67
C GLY A 134 7.44 6.51 -14.46
N ILE A 135 6.65 6.72 -13.41
CA ILE A 135 5.44 5.93 -13.12
C ILE A 135 4.41 6.09 -14.24
N SER A 136 4.16 7.32 -14.69
CA SER A 136 3.26 7.59 -15.82
C SER A 136 3.72 6.90 -17.11
N GLU A 137 5.03 6.91 -17.37
CA GLU A 137 5.63 6.31 -18.56
C GLU A 137 5.54 4.79 -18.55
N VAL A 138 5.93 4.12 -17.45
CA VAL A 138 5.86 2.65 -17.39
C VAL A 138 4.42 2.15 -17.45
N SER A 139 3.46 2.89 -16.87
CA SER A 139 2.03 2.61 -17.00
C SER A 139 1.57 2.67 -18.46
N ARG A 140 1.89 3.77 -19.16
CA ARG A 140 1.59 3.96 -20.59
C ARG A 140 2.24 2.90 -21.49
N ASN A 141 3.42 2.41 -21.11
CA ASN A 141 4.13 1.35 -21.83
C ASN A 141 3.61 -0.06 -21.50
N GLY A 142 2.57 -0.19 -20.68
CA GLY A 142 1.95 -1.47 -20.35
C GLY A 142 2.70 -2.28 -19.30
N THR A 143 3.58 -1.66 -18.51
CA THR A 143 4.20 -2.31 -17.36
C THR A 143 3.14 -2.49 -16.27
N PRO A 144 2.98 -3.69 -15.68
CA PRO A 144 2.00 -3.90 -14.62
C PRO A 144 2.24 -3.00 -13.39
N ILE A 145 1.18 -2.36 -12.91
CA ILE A 145 1.19 -1.59 -11.66
C ILE A 145 0.01 -2.02 -10.79
N TYR A 146 0.28 -2.34 -9.53
CA TYR A 146 -0.72 -2.64 -8.51
C TYR A 146 -0.66 -1.59 -7.40
N ALA A 147 -1.75 -0.86 -7.18
CA ALA A 147 -1.79 0.21 -6.20
C ALA A 147 -2.98 0.13 -5.24
N GLU A 148 -2.75 0.49 -3.98
CA GLU A 148 -3.76 0.47 -2.93
C GLU A 148 -3.81 1.81 -2.18
N CYS A 149 -5.00 2.34 -1.93
CA CYS A 149 -5.29 3.51 -1.09
C CYS A 149 -4.37 4.73 -1.34
N GLY A 150 -3.28 4.89 -0.59
CA GLY A 150 -2.26 5.93 -0.82
C GLY A 150 -1.67 5.87 -2.24
N GLY A 151 -1.41 4.67 -2.74
CA GLY A 151 -1.01 4.44 -4.13
C GLY A 151 -2.08 4.90 -5.12
N LEU A 152 -3.36 4.60 -4.89
CA LEU A 152 -4.46 5.10 -5.72
C LEU A 152 -4.46 6.63 -5.78
N ILE A 153 -4.30 7.30 -4.64
CA ILE A 153 -4.20 8.77 -4.59
C ILE A 153 -3.03 9.26 -5.44
N TYR A 154 -1.84 8.69 -5.24
CA TYR A 154 -0.63 9.07 -5.98
C TYR A 154 -0.73 8.88 -7.49
N LEU A 155 -1.53 7.92 -7.95
CA LEU A 155 -1.75 7.66 -9.37
C LEU A 155 -2.79 8.57 -10.04
N THR A 156 -3.50 9.42 -9.29
CA THR A 156 -4.38 10.45 -9.88
C THR A 156 -3.60 11.63 -10.47
N ASP A 157 -4.26 12.55 -11.18
CA ASP A 157 -3.59 13.78 -11.65
C ASP A 157 -3.17 14.65 -10.48
N ARG A 158 -4.04 14.79 -9.47
CA ARG A 158 -3.88 15.77 -8.39
C ARG A 158 -4.47 15.32 -7.08
N MET A 159 -3.94 15.90 -6.01
CA MET A 159 -4.54 15.83 -4.68
C MET A 159 -4.82 17.24 -4.15
N LEU A 160 -6.03 17.45 -3.65
CA LEU A 160 -6.49 18.69 -3.06
C LEU A 160 -6.73 18.50 -1.56
N LEU A 161 -6.08 19.32 -0.76
CA LEU A 161 -6.19 19.35 0.69
C LEU A 161 -6.89 20.64 1.10
N ALA A 162 -8.06 20.51 1.73
CA ALA A 162 -8.77 21.66 2.27
C ALA A 162 -8.06 22.22 3.52
N PRO A 163 -8.29 23.49 3.90
CA PRO A 163 -7.80 24.06 5.15
C PRO A 163 -8.06 23.16 6.36
N GLY A 164 -7.05 23.04 7.24
CA GLY A 164 -7.06 22.17 8.42
C GLY A 164 -6.72 20.70 8.13
N SER A 165 -6.63 20.29 6.86
CA SER A 165 -6.22 18.93 6.50
C SER A 165 -4.70 18.81 6.53
N ALA A 166 -4.20 17.66 7.00
CA ALA A 166 -2.76 17.36 7.01
C ALA A 166 -1.93 18.51 7.63
N GLY A 167 -2.46 19.14 8.70
CA GLY A 167 -1.78 20.19 9.47
C GLY A 167 -1.57 21.54 8.77
N GLY A 168 -2.20 21.79 7.63
CA GLY A 168 -2.04 23.06 6.89
C GLY A 168 -3.24 24.00 7.03
N ASP A 169 -2.99 25.30 7.14
CA ASP A 169 -4.05 26.32 7.31
C ASP A 169 -4.72 26.76 5.99
N GLY A 170 -4.09 26.48 4.85
CA GLY A 170 -4.57 26.87 3.53
C GLY A 170 -5.05 25.70 2.69
N GLU A 171 -5.78 26.01 1.63
CA GLU A 171 -6.03 25.06 0.54
C GLU A 171 -4.70 24.78 -0.17
N ARG A 172 -4.40 23.50 -0.38
CA ARG A 172 -3.18 23.04 -1.05
C ARG A 172 -3.55 22.08 -2.15
N VAL A 173 -2.89 22.21 -3.29
CA VAL A 173 -3.07 21.35 -4.46
C VAL A 173 -1.70 20.89 -4.89
N TYR A 174 -1.57 19.59 -5.17
CA TYR A 174 -0.32 18.98 -5.60
C TYR A 174 -0.57 18.14 -6.86
N ASP A 175 0.27 18.33 -7.88
CA ASP A 175 0.33 17.48 -9.06
C ASP A 175 1.02 16.15 -8.74
N LEU A 176 0.38 15.04 -9.14
CA LEU A 176 0.81 13.67 -8.84
C LEU A 176 1.19 12.93 -10.13
N ALA A 177 1.16 11.59 -10.15
CA ALA A 177 1.69 10.81 -11.25
C ALA A 177 0.81 10.84 -12.52
N GLY A 178 -0.48 11.17 -12.41
CA GLY A 178 -1.38 11.37 -13.55
C GLY A 178 -1.54 10.11 -14.43
N VAL A 179 -1.60 8.94 -13.81
CA VAL A 179 -1.95 7.69 -14.51
C VAL A 179 -3.47 7.63 -14.76
N PHE A 180 -4.25 8.02 -13.76
CA PHE A 180 -5.70 8.14 -13.86
C PHE A 180 -6.11 9.60 -13.92
N SER A 181 -6.87 9.96 -14.95
CA SER A 181 -7.47 11.29 -15.04
C SER A 181 -8.48 11.49 -13.91
N GLY A 182 -8.21 12.43 -13.02
CA GLY A 182 -9.00 12.60 -11.80
C GLY A 182 -8.21 13.19 -10.64
N GLU A 183 -8.89 13.33 -9.51
CA GLU A 183 -8.33 13.96 -8.33
C GLU A 183 -8.72 13.24 -7.03
N ALA A 184 -7.83 13.29 -6.06
CA ALA A 184 -8.11 12.96 -4.67
C ALA A 184 -8.45 14.24 -3.88
N ARG A 185 -9.43 14.18 -3.00
CA ARG A 185 -9.79 15.27 -2.09
C ARG A 185 -9.76 14.81 -0.64
N MET A 186 -9.21 15.66 0.23
CA MET A 186 -9.22 15.47 1.68
C MET A 186 -9.58 16.79 2.40
N PRO A 187 -10.35 16.73 3.50
CA PRO A 187 -10.88 15.54 4.11
C PRO A 187 -12.16 15.06 3.40
N ALA A 188 -12.49 13.78 3.56
CA ALA A 188 -13.73 13.20 3.10
C ALA A 188 -14.39 12.38 4.22
N GLN A 189 -15.54 11.76 3.94
CA GLN A 189 -16.17 10.86 4.89
C GLN A 189 -15.24 9.67 5.18
N ARG A 190 -14.96 9.43 6.47
CA ARG A 190 -14.19 8.27 6.91
C ARG A 190 -14.88 6.97 6.48
N ARG A 191 -14.15 6.13 5.75
CA ARG A 191 -14.52 4.74 5.50
C ARG A 191 -13.62 3.85 6.32
N LEU A 192 -14.22 2.90 7.03
CA LEU A 192 -13.51 1.89 7.82
C LEU A 192 -14.36 0.62 7.81
N GLY A 193 -13.82 -0.46 7.26
CA GLY A 193 -14.52 -1.74 7.29
C GLY A 193 -13.86 -2.81 6.42
N TYR A 194 -14.41 -4.01 6.51
CA TYR A 194 -14.02 -5.12 5.64
C TYR A 194 -14.64 -4.98 4.26
N VAL A 195 -13.87 -5.37 3.25
CA VAL A 195 -14.25 -5.42 1.85
C VAL A 195 -14.37 -6.87 1.41
N VAL A 196 -15.39 -7.15 0.60
CA VAL A 196 -15.56 -8.43 -0.11
C VAL A 196 -15.95 -8.11 -1.55
N GLY A 197 -15.23 -8.70 -2.51
CA GLY A 197 -15.45 -8.40 -3.91
C GLY A 197 -14.97 -9.49 -4.86
N MET A 198 -15.16 -9.21 -6.14
CA MET A 198 -14.69 -10.02 -7.27
C MET A 198 -13.85 -9.14 -8.18
N SER A 199 -12.65 -9.60 -8.52
CA SER A 199 -11.81 -9.03 -9.56
C SER A 199 -12.17 -9.61 -10.93
N ALA A 200 -12.15 -8.78 -11.97
CA ALA A 200 -12.44 -9.17 -13.34
C ALA A 200 -11.22 -9.77 -14.06
N ALA A 201 -11.45 -10.54 -15.13
CA ALA A 201 -10.40 -11.28 -15.85
C ALA A 201 -9.37 -10.39 -16.56
N GLU A 202 -9.77 -9.20 -17.00
CA GLU A 202 -8.90 -8.20 -17.63
C GLU A 202 -7.93 -7.52 -16.65
N CYS A 203 -8.09 -7.78 -15.36
CA CYS A 203 -7.29 -7.19 -14.30
C CYS A 203 -5.87 -7.78 -14.28
N PRO A 204 -4.81 -6.99 -14.05
CA PRO A 204 -3.45 -7.54 -13.93
C PRO A 204 -3.27 -8.50 -12.75
N VAL A 205 -4.20 -8.51 -11.78
CA VAL A 205 -4.26 -9.47 -10.66
C VAL A 205 -5.22 -10.65 -10.92
N GLY A 206 -5.79 -10.76 -12.12
CA GLY A 206 -6.64 -11.88 -12.55
C GLY A 206 -8.06 -11.87 -11.97
N GLU A 207 -8.88 -12.82 -12.46
CA GLU A 207 -10.23 -13.04 -11.96
C GLU A 207 -10.19 -13.85 -10.65
N ALA A 208 -10.67 -13.25 -9.56
CA ALA A 208 -10.73 -13.92 -8.26
C ALA A 208 -11.69 -13.23 -7.30
N ALA A 209 -12.33 -14.02 -6.45
CA ALA A 209 -12.98 -13.48 -5.26
C ALA A 209 -11.92 -13.08 -4.24
N PHE A 210 -12.12 -11.96 -3.56
CA PHE A 210 -11.17 -11.45 -2.59
C PHE A 210 -11.84 -10.90 -1.34
N ARG A 211 -11.02 -10.81 -0.28
CA ARG A 211 -11.35 -10.15 0.97
C ARG A 211 -10.25 -9.17 1.31
N GLY A 212 -10.63 -8.08 1.95
CA GLY A 212 -9.71 -7.03 2.32
C GLY A 212 -10.32 -6.08 3.33
N HIS A 213 -9.75 -4.90 3.41
CA HIS A 213 -10.29 -3.81 4.20
C HIS A 213 -10.16 -2.47 3.47
N GLU A 214 -10.98 -1.50 3.87
CA GLU A 214 -10.85 -0.10 3.47
C GLU A 214 -10.67 0.73 4.74
N PHE A 215 -9.68 1.62 4.75
CA PHE A 215 -9.52 2.63 5.79
C PHE A 215 -8.96 3.92 5.18
N HIS A 216 -9.84 4.87 4.87
CA HIS A 216 -9.44 6.12 4.23
C HIS A 216 -10.29 7.32 4.67
N TYR A 217 -9.68 8.50 4.59
CA TYR A 217 -10.30 9.80 4.82
C TYR A 217 -10.25 10.69 3.56
N SER A 218 -10.08 10.06 2.40
CA SER A 218 -10.08 10.67 1.08
C SER A 218 -11.28 10.25 0.25
N ALA A 219 -11.61 11.10 -0.72
CA ALA A 219 -12.49 10.76 -1.83
C ALA A 219 -11.71 10.91 -3.13
N VAL A 220 -11.67 9.86 -3.95
CA VAL A 220 -11.07 9.90 -5.29
C VAL A 220 -12.21 10.04 -6.30
N ARG A 221 -12.07 10.98 -7.21
CA ARG A 221 -13.02 11.24 -8.29
C ARG A 221 -12.28 11.10 -9.61
N LEU A 222 -12.61 10.05 -10.35
CA LEU A 222 -12.00 9.75 -11.64
C LEU A 222 -12.90 10.22 -12.78
N ALA A 223 -12.31 10.40 -13.96
CA ALA A 223 -13.01 10.87 -15.13
C ALA A 223 -14.17 9.92 -15.52
N PRO A 224 -15.28 10.45 -16.07
CA PRO A 224 -16.35 9.63 -16.63
C PRO A 224 -15.79 8.62 -17.65
N GLY A 225 -16.28 7.38 -17.59
CA GLY A 225 -15.80 6.30 -18.47
C GLY A 225 -14.58 5.54 -17.93
N THR A 226 -14.06 5.90 -16.76
CA THR A 226 -13.06 5.08 -16.05
C THR A 226 -13.59 3.66 -15.87
N ARG A 227 -12.76 2.67 -16.22
CA ARG A 227 -13.08 1.25 -16.02
C ARG A 227 -12.69 0.83 -14.61
N TYR A 228 -13.50 -0.05 -14.03
CA TYR A 228 -13.29 -0.60 -12.70
C TYR A 228 -13.30 -2.13 -12.78
N ALA A 229 -12.23 -2.76 -12.30
CA ALA A 229 -12.07 -4.21 -12.35
C ALA A 229 -12.64 -4.91 -11.11
N TYR A 230 -12.88 -4.18 -10.01
CA TYR A 230 -13.43 -4.77 -8.79
C TYR A 230 -14.91 -4.45 -8.64
N ARG A 231 -15.71 -5.49 -8.37
CA ARG A 231 -17.11 -5.36 -7.96
C ARG A 231 -17.25 -5.80 -6.52
N LEU A 232 -17.63 -4.87 -5.65
CA LEU A 232 -17.75 -5.10 -4.22
C LEU A 232 -19.17 -5.53 -3.87
N THR A 233 -19.29 -6.63 -3.13
CA THR A 233 -20.54 -7.03 -2.45
C THR A 233 -20.58 -6.50 -1.01
N ARG A 234 -19.42 -6.09 -0.48
CA ARG A 234 -19.26 -5.37 0.79
C ARG A 234 -18.11 -4.38 0.65
N GLY A 235 -18.29 -3.16 1.15
CA GLY A 235 -17.32 -2.06 1.04
C GLY A 235 -17.89 -0.91 0.22
N SER A 236 -17.19 0.23 0.23
CA SER A 236 -17.62 1.44 -0.46
C SER A 236 -16.99 1.54 -1.85
N GLY A 237 -15.69 1.23 -1.94
CA GLY A 237 -14.92 1.36 -3.17
C GLY A 237 -14.74 2.82 -3.59
N ILE A 238 -14.37 3.03 -4.86
CA ILE A 238 -14.21 4.37 -5.46
C ILE A 238 -15.58 4.96 -5.80
N GLN A 239 -16.48 4.16 -6.39
CA GLN A 239 -17.78 4.64 -6.86
C GLN A 239 -18.84 3.55 -6.78
N ASP A 240 -19.81 3.70 -5.88
CA ASP A 240 -21.03 2.87 -5.81
C ASP A 240 -20.78 1.35 -5.82
N GLY A 241 -19.82 0.88 -5.02
CA GLY A 241 -19.43 -0.53 -4.97
C GLY A 241 -18.52 -0.98 -6.12
N LEU A 242 -18.08 -0.06 -6.97
CA LEU A 242 -17.01 -0.28 -7.94
C LEU A 242 -15.67 0.22 -7.35
N ASP A 243 -14.62 -0.56 -7.53
CA ASP A 243 -13.27 -0.26 -7.08
C ASP A 243 -12.25 -0.80 -8.11
N GLY A 244 -10.96 -0.62 -7.88
CA GLY A 244 -9.93 -1.13 -8.78
C GLY A 244 -9.98 -0.44 -10.13
N ALA A 245 -9.75 0.87 -10.14
CA ALA A 245 -9.63 1.65 -11.37
C ALA A 245 -8.58 1.02 -12.28
N LEU A 246 -8.92 0.79 -13.55
CA LEU A 246 -8.12 0.04 -14.50
C LEU A 246 -7.76 0.88 -15.72
N GLN A 247 -6.46 1.06 -15.94
CA GLN A 247 -5.86 1.70 -17.10
C GLN A 247 -4.77 0.77 -17.64
N ASP A 248 -4.97 0.21 -18.83
CA ASP A 248 -4.09 -0.81 -19.42
C ASP A 248 -3.77 -1.95 -18.42
N ARG A 249 -2.50 -2.08 -17.98
CA ARG A 249 -2.04 -3.05 -16.98
C ARG A 249 -1.84 -2.44 -15.58
N THR A 250 -2.37 -1.24 -15.35
CA THR A 250 -2.35 -0.56 -14.05
C THR A 250 -3.71 -0.69 -13.37
N ILE A 251 -3.71 -1.21 -12.14
CA ILE A 251 -4.86 -1.20 -11.24
C ILE A 251 -4.59 -0.37 -9.99
N ALA A 252 -5.58 0.41 -9.57
CA ALA A 252 -5.55 1.12 -8.30
C ALA A 252 -6.89 1.04 -7.55
N SER A 253 -6.87 0.62 -6.29
CA SER A 253 -8.09 0.43 -5.47
C SER A 253 -8.01 1.09 -4.11
N TYR A 254 -9.16 1.34 -3.47
CA TYR A 254 -9.21 1.63 -2.03
C TYR A 254 -9.08 0.37 -1.18
N ALA A 255 -9.50 -0.78 -1.71
CA ALA A 255 -9.31 -2.06 -1.05
C ALA A 255 -7.83 -2.37 -0.82
N HIS A 256 -7.50 -2.70 0.43
CA HIS A 256 -6.27 -3.35 0.84
C HIS A 256 -6.48 -4.86 0.88
N LEU A 257 -5.76 -5.59 0.04
CA LEU A 257 -5.83 -7.05 0.02
C LEU A 257 -4.94 -7.62 1.12
N HIS A 258 -5.41 -8.66 1.81
CA HIS A 258 -4.53 -9.42 2.68
C HIS A 258 -3.72 -10.40 1.81
N PRO A 259 -2.38 -10.33 1.79
CA PRO A 259 -1.56 -11.08 0.82
C PRO A 259 -1.81 -12.58 0.83
N VAL A 260 -1.94 -13.18 2.02
CA VAL A 260 -2.24 -14.62 2.17
C VAL A 260 -3.56 -15.03 1.53
N THR A 261 -4.66 -14.34 1.83
CA THR A 261 -5.96 -14.70 1.25
C THR A 261 -6.09 -14.34 -0.23
N SER A 262 -5.20 -13.46 -0.72
CA SER A 262 -5.15 -12.99 -2.10
C SER A 262 -3.91 -13.50 -2.84
N GLN A 263 -3.28 -14.59 -2.37
CA GLN A 263 -2.02 -15.09 -2.94
C GLN A 263 -2.16 -15.42 -4.43
N GLY A 264 -3.29 -16.01 -4.85
CA GLY A 264 -3.54 -16.30 -6.27
C GLY A 264 -3.62 -15.04 -7.15
N MET A 265 -4.12 -13.94 -6.59
CA MET A 265 -4.17 -12.64 -7.28
C MET A 265 -2.78 -12.03 -7.43
N LEU A 266 -1.99 -12.08 -6.35
CA LEU A 266 -0.59 -11.65 -6.39
C LEU A 266 0.23 -12.52 -7.34
N ALA A 267 0.01 -13.84 -7.35
CA ALA A 267 0.64 -14.76 -8.30
C ALA A 267 0.33 -14.39 -9.75
N HIS A 268 -0.92 -14.03 -10.05
CA HIS A 268 -1.30 -13.54 -11.38
C HIS A 268 -0.57 -12.24 -11.73
N PHE A 269 -0.48 -11.29 -10.79
CA PHE A 269 0.28 -10.06 -10.99
C PHE A 269 1.77 -10.32 -11.27
N VAL A 270 2.43 -11.16 -10.47
CA VAL A 270 3.83 -11.54 -10.68
C VAL A 270 4.00 -12.20 -12.05
N ASN A 271 3.08 -13.08 -12.46
CA ASN A 271 3.11 -13.69 -13.79
C ASN A 271 2.92 -12.66 -14.92
N CYS A 272 2.04 -11.66 -14.75
CA CYS A 272 1.91 -10.57 -15.71
C CYS A 272 3.20 -9.76 -15.88
N CYS A 273 4.03 -9.68 -14.84
CA CYS A 273 5.33 -9.01 -14.90
C CYS A 273 6.35 -9.80 -15.72
N ARG A 274 6.24 -11.14 -15.78
CA ARG A 274 7.16 -11.98 -16.56
C ARG A 274 7.00 -11.87 -18.08
N GLY A 275 5.83 -11.41 -18.56
CA GLY A 275 5.50 -11.29 -19.99
C GLY A 275 4.33 -12.15 -20.41
#